data_AF-B7UCY5-F1
#
_entry.id   AF-B7UCY5-F1
#
_cell.length_a   1.000
_cell.length_b   1.000
_cell.length_c   1.000
_cell.angle_alpha   90.00
_cell.angle_beta   90.00
_cell.angle_gamma   90.00
#
_symmetry.space_group_name_H-M   'P 1'
#
loop_
_entity.id
_entity.type
_entity.pdbx_description
1 polymer ?
#
loop_
_entity_poly.entity_id
_entity_poly.type
_entity_poly.pdbx_seq_one_letter_code
_entity_poly.pdbx_strand_id
1 'polypeptide(L)'
;AVQAEQLNWLYYLMNFGSITANDPDANFDAIRVDAVDNVDADLLQLAAQYFRDAYGMATNDATSNQHLSILEDWSHNDPAYMNEHGNDQLTMDDYMHTQLIWSLTKSDAQRGKMDRFLDFYLTNRANDNTENEAQPSYSFVRAHDSEVQTVIAEIVTKLHPEAGNGLMPTQAQMDEAFKIYNADQKKAVKEYTHYNMPSAYAMLLTNKD
;
A
#
# COMPACT_ATOMS: atom_id res chain seq x y z
N ALA A 1 8.34 3.94 -27.63
CA ALA A 1 8.56 5.36 -27.26
C ALA A 1 8.16 5.61 -25.80
N VAL A 2 6.91 5.33 -25.40
CA VAL A 2 6.43 5.58 -24.03
C VAL A 2 7.21 4.77 -22.97
N GLN A 3 7.37 3.46 -23.14
CA GLN A 3 8.14 2.63 -22.19
C GLN A 3 9.58 3.11 -21.98
N ALA A 4 10.24 3.56 -23.06
CA ALA A 4 11.60 4.11 -22.97
C ALA A 4 11.65 5.45 -22.20
N GLU A 5 10.60 6.28 -22.32
CA GLU A 5 10.49 7.49 -21.51
C GLU A 5 10.22 7.16 -20.03
N GLN A 6 9.41 6.13 -19.74
CA GLN A 6 9.22 5.67 -18.36
C GLN A 6 10.54 5.17 -17.75
N LEU A 7 11.38 4.47 -18.52
CA LEU A 7 12.73 4.10 -18.09
C LEU A 7 13.62 5.32 -17.84
N ASN A 8 13.57 6.32 -18.73
CA ASN A 8 14.32 7.57 -18.57
C ASN A 8 13.89 8.32 -17.31
N TRP A 9 12.59 8.38 -17.03
CA TRP A 9 12.07 9.01 -15.83
C TRP A 9 12.44 8.22 -14.57
N LEU A 10 12.38 6.89 -14.60
CA LEU A 10 12.87 6.04 -13.53
C LEU A 10 14.35 6.32 -13.23
N TYR A 11 15.19 6.34 -14.26
CA TYR A 11 16.61 6.68 -14.12
C TYR A 11 16.81 8.06 -13.49
N TYR A 12 16.04 9.06 -13.93
CA TYR A 12 16.08 10.41 -13.38
C TYR A 12 15.77 10.44 -11.89
N LEU A 13 14.72 9.75 -11.44
CA LEU A 13 14.35 9.67 -10.02
C LEU A 13 15.45 9.00 -9.20
N MET A 14 15.94 7.86 -9.68
CA MET A 14 16.97 7.08 -9.00
C MET A 14 18.36 7.74 -8.99
N ASN A 15 18.51 8.85 -9.72
CA ASN A 15 19.71 9.68 -9.75
C ASN A 15 19.39 11.16 -9.49
N PHE A 16 18.28 11.44 -8.78
CA PHE A 16 17.73 12.79 -8.63
C PHE A 16 18.73 13.77 -8.02
N GLY A 17 19.37 13.42 -6.91
CA GLY A 17 20.38 14.25 -6.24
C GLY A 17 21.61 14.47 -7.12
N SER A 18 22.10 13.41 -7.76
CA SER A 18 23.22 13.48 -8.70
C SER A 18 22.92 14.44 -9.86
N ILE A 19 21.71 14.36 -10.45
CA ILE A 19 21.31 15.14 -11.62
C ILE A 19 20.99 16.60 -11.24
N THR A 20 20.29 16.82 -10.14
CA THR A 20 19.75 18.16 -9.80
C THR A 20 20.67 18.98 -8.92
N ALA A 21 21.56 18.35 -8.15
CA ALA A 21 22.41 19.01 -7.17
C ALA A 21 23.89 18.60 -7.20
N ASN A 22 24.29 17.66 -8.08
CA ASN A 22 25.59 16.97 -8.02
C ASN A 22 25.85 16.34 -6.63
N ASP A 23 24.79 15.85 -5.99
CA ASP A 23 24.84 15.26 -4.66
C ASP A 23 24.41 13.78 -4.72
N PRO A 24 25.37 12.83 -4.75
CA PRO A 24 25.05 11.41 -4.86
C PRO A 24 24.36 10.85 -3.61
N ASP A 25 24.44 11.53 -2.47
CA ASP A 25 23.80 11.10 -1.21
C ASP A 25 22.32 11.55 -1.14
N ALA A 26 21.84 12.29 -2.14
CA ALA A 26 20.48 12.80 -2.24
C ALA A 26 19.64 12.09 -3.33
N ASN A 27 20.00 10.87 -3.71
CA ASN A 27 19.23 10.02 -4.63
C ASN A 27 18.14 9.25 -3.89
N PHE A 28 17.11 8.82 -4.62
CA PHE A 28 16.15 7.84 -4.09
C PHE A 28 16.74 6.42 -4.16
N ASP A 29 16.38 5.58 -3.19
CA ASP A 29 16.86 4.19 -3.11
C ASP A 29 15.89 3.19 -3.72
N ALA A 30 14.60 3.53 -3.85
CA ALA A 30 13.57 2.62 -4.35
C ALA A 30 12.37 3.39 -4.92
N ILE A 31 11.43 2.64 -5.51
CA ILE A 31 10.19 3.19 -6.07
C ILE A 31 8.94 2.55 -5.48
N ARG A 32 7.82 3.27 -5.59
CA ARG A 32 6.47 2.70 -5.58
C ARG A 32 5.93 2.78 -7.01
N VAL A 33 5.49 1.65 -7.57
CA VAL A 33 4.75 1.66 -8.84
C VAL A 33 3.29 1.96 -8.54
N ASP A 34 2.85 3.13 -8.95
CA ASP A 34 1.48 3.63 -8.76
C ASP A 34 0.51 2.96 -9.75
N ALA A 35 -0.72 2.69 -9.29
CA ALA A 35 -1.84 2.24 -10.13
C ALA A 35 -1.51 1.08 -11.09
N VAL A 36 -0.89 0.00 -10.58
CA VAL A 36 -0.39 -1.14 -11.37
C VAL A 36 -1.49 -1.73 -12.26
N ASP A 37 -2.70 -1.88 -11.73
CA ASP A 37 -3.89 -2.40 -12.41
C ASP A 37 -4.43 -1.49 -13.54
N ASN A 38 -3.83 -0.33 -13.76
CA ASN A 38 -4.29 0.67 -14.72
C ASN A 38 -3.25 1.00 -15.80
N VAL A 39 -2.13 0.27 -15.82
CA VAL A 39 -1.05 0.44 -16.78
C VAL A 39 -0.68 -0.88 -17.46
N ASP A 40 0.20 -0.81 -18.45
CA ASP A 40 0.77 -1.99 -19.09
C ASP A 40 1.79 -2.65 -18.13
N ALA A 41 1.58 -3.94 -17.83
CA ALA A 41 2.41 -4.71 -16.91
C ALA A 41 3.88 -4.86 -17.39
N ASP A 42 4.17 -4.60 -18.68
CA ASP A 42 5.55 -4.51 -19.18
C ASP A 42 6.42 -3.54 -18.36
N LEU A 43 5.80 -2.51 -17.74
CA LEU A 43 6.51 -1.56 -16.89
C LEU A 43 7.13 -2.21 -15.64
N LEU A 44 6.53 -3.27 -15.11
CA LEU A 44 7.07 -4.00 -13.95
C LEU A 44 8.38 -4.70 -14.29
N GLN A 45 8.42 -5.38 -15.44
CA GLN A 45 9.62 -6.05 -15.93
C GLN A 45 10.71 -5.06 -16.33
N LEU A 46 10.33 -3.92 -16.91
CA LEU A 46 11.27 -2.85 -17.25
C LEU A 46 11.91 -2.24 -15.99
N ALA A 47 11.12 -1.98 -14.96
CA ALA A 47 11.63 -1.51 -13.67
C ALA A 47 12.52 -2.57 -13.00
N ALA A 48 12.07 -3.82 -12.96
CA ALA A 48 12.83 -4.94 -12.41
C ALA A 48 14.21 -5.08 -13.09
N GLN A 49 14.24 -5.06 -14.42
CA GLN A 49 15.47 -5.15 -15.19
C GLN A 49 16.42 -3.98 -14.88
N TYR A 50 15.90 -2.75 -14.81
CA TYR A 50 16.70 -1.59 -14.42
C TYR A 50 17.36 -1.78 -13.05
N PHE A 51 16.61 -2.20 -12.04
CA PHE A 51 17.14 -2.37 -10.69
C PHE A 51 18.13 -3.53 -10.58
N ARG A 52 17.90 -4.62 -11.32
CA ARG A 52 18.87 -5.72 -11.44
C ARG A 52 20.18 -5.26 -12.06
N ASP A 53 20.12 -4.48 -13.14
CA ASP A 53 21.32 -4.01 -13.85
C ASP A 53 22.08 -2.92 -13.09
N ALA A 54 21.37 -1.97 -12.48
CA ALA A 54 21.97 -0.82 -11.80
C ALA A 54 22.50 -1.16 -10.40
N TYR A 55 21.82 -2.06 -9.68
CA TYR A 55 22.09 -2.32 -8.26
C TYR A 55 22.40 -3.78 -7.93
N GLY A 56 22.30 -4.69 -8.90
CA GLY A 56 22.53 -6.11 -8.66
C GLY A 56 21.45 -6.78 -7.81
N MET A 57 20.21 -6.26 -7.85
CA MET A 57 19.04 -6.91 -7.24
C MET A 57 18.93 -8.39 -7.66
N ALA A 58 18.25 -9.19 -6.84
CA ALA A 58 18.03 -10.62 -7.04
C ALA A 58 19.31 -11.49 -7.01
N THR A 59 20.45 -10.94 -6.57
CA THR A 59 21.68 -11.72 -6.34
C THR A 59 21.75 -12.31 -4.93
N ASN A 60 21.31 -11.56 -3.92
CA ASN A 60 21.22 -11.96 -2.52
C ASN A 60 20.41 -10.93 -1.71
N ASP A 61 19.92 -11.31 -0.54
CA ASP A 61 19.06 -10.47 0.31
C ASP A 61 19.73 -9.16 0.74
N ALA A 62 21.04 -9.20 1.07
CA ALA A 62 21.74 -8.01 1.55
C ALA A 62 21.83 -6.93 0.46
N THR A 63 21.96 -7.32 -0.81
CA THR A 63 21.87 -6.41 -1.95
C THR A 63 20.42 -6.02 -2.21
N SER A 64 19.50 -6.98 -2.23
CA SER A 64 18.10 -6.72 -2.57
C SER A 64 17.42 -5.75 -1.61
N ASN A 65 17.70 -5.90 -0.31
CA ASN A 65 17.07 -5.11 0.74
C ASN A 65 17.56 -3.64 0.78
N GLN A 66 18.59 -3.27 0.01
CA GLN A 66 19.03 -1.88 -0.12
C GLN A 66 18.12 -1.05 -1.04
N HIS A 67 17.34 -1.71 -1.91
CA HIS A 67 16.53 -1.05 -2.94
C HIS A 67 15.10 -1.60 -3.00
N LEU A 68 14.48 -1.75 -1.81
CA LEU A 68 13.17 -2.39 -1.66
C LEU A 68 12.03 -1.54 -2.24
N SER A 69 11.58 -1.92 -3.43
CA SER A 69 10.48 -1.26 -4.15
C SER A 69 9.14 -1.95 -3.88
N ILE A 70 8.03 -1.23 -4.01
CA ILE A 70 6.68 -1.72 -3.71
C ILE A 70 5.69 -1.44 -4.85
N LEU A 71 4.60 -2.20 -4.89
CA LEU A 71 3.53 -2.06 -5.88
C LEU A 71 2.24 -1.58 -5.22
N GLU A 72 1.51 -0.71 -5.90
CA GLU A 72 0.08 -0.53 -5.65
C GLU A 72 -0.72 -1.40 -6.64
N ASP A 73 -0.82 -2.67 -6.29
CA ASP A 73 -1.41 -3.77 -7.05
C ASP A 73 -2.62 -4.36 -6.30
N TRP A 74 -3.83 -3.87 -6.60
CA TRP A 74 -5.04 -4.16 -5.82
C TRP A 74 -5.70 -5.49 -6.20
N SER A 75 -5.38 -6.04 -7.37
CA SER A 75 -5.92 -7.31 -7.82
C SER A 75 -5.31 -8.48 -7.05
N HIS A 76 -6.17 -9.36 -6.50
CA HIS A 76 -5.72 -10.59 -5.84
C HIS A 76 -4.94 -11.57 -6.76
N ASN A 77 -4.87 -11.31 -8.07
CA ASN A 77 -4.07 -12.12 -8.99
C ASN A 77 -2.62 -11.62 -9.09
N ASP A 78 -2.35 -10.39 -8.67
CA ASP A 78 -1.07 -9.72 -8.89
C ASP A 78 0.06 -10.33 -8.04
N PRO A 79 -0.18 -10.74 -6.77
CA PRO A 79 0.80 -11.51 -6.02
C PRO A 79 1.28 -12.75 -6.80
N ALA A 80 0.37 -13.52 -7.38
CA ALA A 80 0.75 -14.73 -8.13
C ALA A 80 1.62 -14.39 -9.34
N TYR A 81 1.27 -13.34 -10.09
CA TYR A 81 2.10 -12.83 -11.19
C TYR A 81 3.49 -12.42 -10.69
N MET A 82 3.57 -11.63 -9.62
CA MET A 82 4.86 -11.17 -9.08
C MET A 82 5.74 -12.30 -8.59
N ASN A 83 5.14 -13.35 -8.02
CA ASN A 83 5.86 -14.53 -7.59
C ASN A 83 6.51 -15.28 -8.77
N GLU A 84 5.79 -15.39 -9.90
CA GLU A 84 6.30 -15.98 -11.13
C GLU A 84 7.42 -15.14 -11.78
N HIS A 85 7.47 -13.84 -11.48
CA HIS A 85 8.44 -12.88 -12.05
C HIS A 85 9.56 -12.48 -11.08
N GLY A 86 9.69 -13.19 -9.95
CA GLY A 86 10.84 -13.09 -9.05
C GLY A 86 10.71 -12.08 -7.91
N ASN A 87 9.54 -11.46 -7.72
CA ASN A 87 9.25 -10.51 -6.64
C ASN A 87 10.26 -9.34 -6.55
N ASP A 88 10.65 -8.76 -7.69
CA ASP A 88 11.60 -7.62 -7.71
C ASP A 88 11.02 -6.34 -7.08
N GLN A 89 9.69 -6.25 -6.98
CA GLN A 89 8.97 -5.29 -6.16
C GLN A 89 7.97 -6.04 -5.27
N LEU A 90 7.76 -5.57 -4.04
CA LEU A 90 6.82 -6.18 -3.10
C LEU A 90 5.38 -5.89 -3.53
N THR A 91 4.60 -6.96 -3.67
CA THR A 91 3.14 -6.91 -3.78
C THR A 91 2.51 -6.53 -2.44
N MET A 92 1.32 -5.92 -2.45
CA MET A 92 0.55 -5.75 -1.21
C MET A 92 -0.15 -7.05 -0.80
N ASP A 93 -0.21 -7.33 0.51
CA ASP A 93 -1.12 -8.35 1.05
C ASP A 93 -2.51 -7.73 1.26
N ASP A 94 -3.28 -7.60 0.18
CA ASP A 94 -4.65 -7.03 0.25
C ASP A 94 -5.60 -7.92 1.06
N TYR A 95 -5.33 -9.21 1.17
CA TYR A 95 -6.09 -10.09 2.08
C TYR A 95 -5.91 -9.66 3.53
N MET A 96 -4.68 -9.42 3.96
CA MET A 96 -4.36 -8.92 5.30
C MET A 96 -4.93 -7.51 5.51
N HIS A 97 -4.75 -6.59 4.55
CA HIS A 97 -5.34 -5.25 4.60
C HIS A 97 -6.86 -5.31 4.80
N THR A 98 -7.55 -6.11 3.99
CA THR A 98 -8.99 -6.32 4.05
C THR A 98 -9.41 -6.89 5.41
N GLN A 99 -8.71 -7.89 5.96
CA GLN A 99 -9.09 -8.46 7.25
C GLN A 99 -8.81 -7.51 8.42
N LEU A 100 -7.73 -6.72 8.38
CA LEU A 100 -7.51 -5.63 9.34
C LEU A 100 -8.70 -4.68 9.35
N ILE A 101 -9.20 -4.32 8.17
CA ILE A 101 -10.39 -3.46 8.07
C ILE A 101 -11.62 -4.16 8.64
N TRP A 102 -12.02 -5.28 8.06
CA TRP A 102 -13.33 -5.88 8.29
C TRP A 102 -13.44 -6.59 9.62
N SER A 103 -12.36 -7.18 10.14
CA SER A 103 -12.40 -7.96 11.38
C SER A 103 -11.99 -7.16 12.62
N LEU A 104 -11.34 -6.00 12.45
CA LEU A 104 -10.92 -5.15 13.58
C LEU A 104 -11.51 -3.74 13.54
N THR A 105 -11.40 -3.02 12.41
CA THR A 105 -11.63 -1.57 12.41
C THR A 105 -13.05 -1.11 12.11
N LYS A 106 -13.87 -1.93 11.43
CA LYS A 106 -15.28 -1.60 11.19
C LYS A 106 -16.07 -1.52 12.51
N SER A 107 -17.23 -0.87 12.42
CA SER A 107 -18.20 -0.76 13.53
C SER A 107 -18.66 -2.14 13.98
N ASP A 108 -19.11 -2.26 15.23
CA ASP A 108 -19.55 -3.54 15.80
C ASP A 108 -20.62 -4.24 14.96
N ALA A 109 -21.56 -3.48 14.37
CA ALA A 109 -22.61 -4.00 13.51
C ALA A 109 -22.11 -4.55 12.14
N GLN A 110 -20.90 -4.17 11.72
CA GLN A 110 -20.31 -4.56 10.43
C GLN A 110 -19.09 -5.47 10.60
N ARG A 111 -18.56 -5.61 11.82
CA ARG A 111 -17.29 -6.29 12.07
C ARG A 111 -17.44 -7.78 11.82
N GLY A 112 -16.55 -8.29 10.98
CA GLY A 112 -16.38 -9.71 10.72
C GLY A 112 -15.76 -10.47 11.88
N LYS A 113 -15.66 -11.79 11.71
CA LYS A 113 -15.02 -12.68 12.67
C LYS A 113 -13.50 -12.68 12.48
N MET A 114 -12.77 -12.97 13.57
CA MET A 114 -11.31 -13.07 13.57
C MET A 114 -10.77 -14.30 12.84
N ASP A 115 -11.57 -15.36 12.66
CA ASP A 115 -11.17 -16.57 11.91
C ASP A 115 -10.88 -16.27 10.43
N ARG A 116 -11.40 -15.16 9.88
CA ARG A 116 -11.15 -14.75 8.50
C ARG A 116 -9.69 -14.50 8.15
N PHE A 117 -8.84 -14.17 9.13
CA PHE A 117 -7.38 -14.09 8.92
C PHE A 117 -6.75 -15.44 8.55
N LEU A 118 -7.47 -16.55 8.80
CA LEU A 118 -7.09 -17.92 8.43
C LEU A 118 -7.87 -18.45 7.22
N ASP A 119 -8.87 -17.71 6.74
CA ASP A 119 -9.64 -18.06 5.54
C ASP A 119 -9.12 -17.32 4.30
N PHE A 120 -8.65 -16.08 4.47
CA PHE A 120 -8.19 -15.18 3.41
C PHE A 120 -6.81 -14.65 3.77
N TYR A 121 -5.79 -15.19 3.13
CA TYR A 121 -4.40 -14.85 3.41
C TYR A 121 -3.53 -14.99 2.14
N LEU A 122 -2.46 -14.21 2.06
CA LEU A 122 -1.31 -14.54 1.23
C LEU A 122 -0.41 -15.56 1.97
N THR A 123 -0.12 -15.31 3.25
CA THR A 123 0.64 -16.20 4.14
C THR A 123 -0.26 -16.84 5.21
N ASN A 124 -0.32 -18.18 5.26
CA ASN A 124 -1.04 -18.89 6.32
C ASN A 124 -0.24 -18.86 7.64
N ARG A 125 -0.71 -18.05 8.58
CA ARG A 125 -0.03 -17.86 9.88
C ARG A 125 -0.52 -18.78 10.99
N ALA A 126 -1.32 -19.82 10.69
CA ALA A 126 -1.73 -20.81 11.70
C ALA A 126 -0.53 -21.53 12.33
N ASN A 127 0.50 -21.82 11.52
CA ASN A 127 1.78 -22.39 11.95
C ASN A 127 2.89 -21.94 10.98
N ASP A 128 3.19 -20.64 10.95
CA ASP A 128 4.30 -20.10 10.16
C ASP A 128 5.63 -20.30 10.91
N ASN A 129 6.38 -21.33 10.54
CA ASN A 129 7.63 -21.75 11.17
C ASN A 129 8.78 -22.00 10.17
N THR A 130 8.64 -21.52 8.93
CA THR A 130 9.64 -21.64 7.87
C THR A 130 10.27 -20.28 7.55
N GLU A 131 11.38 -20.25 6.84
CA GLU A 131 11.98 -19.01 6.30
C GLU A 131 12.14 -19.16 4.80
N ASN A 132 12.00 -18.07 4.04
CA ASN A 132 12.13 -18.03 2.57
C ASN A 132 11.12 -18.89 1.77
N GLU A 133 10.01 -19.28 2.39
CA GLU A 133 8.92 -20.03 1.74
C GLU A 133 7.71 -19.16 1.41
N ALA A 134 7.38 -18.19 2.28
CA ALA A 134 6.30 -17.25 2.03
C ALA A 134 6.70 -16.24 0.94
N GLN A 135 5.74 -15.86 0.09
CA GLN A 135 5.95 -14.80 -0.87
C GLN A 135 6.18 -13.47 -0.13
N PRO A 136 7.25 -12.71 -0.44
CA PRO A 136 7.48 -11.43 0.19
C PRO A 136 6.40 -10.43 -0.23
N SER A 137 5.84 -9.72 0.74
CA SER A 137 4.79 -8.72 0.54
C SER A 137 4.93 -7.60 1.57
N TYR A 138 4.15 -6.54 1.41
CA TYR A 138 3.95 -5.52 2.45
C TYR A 138 2.48 -5.44 2.86
N SER A 139 2.23 -5.08 4.11
CA SER A 139 0.88 -4.95 4.68
C SER A 139 0.68 -3.56 5.25
N PHE A 140 -0.57 -3.09 5.28
CA PHE A 140 -0.93 -1.82 5.89
C PHE A 140 -2.38 -1.82 6.39
N VAL A 141 -2.67 -0.99 7.40
CA VAL A 141 -4.05 -0.77 7.88
C VAL A 141 -4.74 0.32 7.05
N ARG A 142 -4.01 1.40 6.72
CA ARG A 142 -4.49 2.56 5.98
C ARG A 142 -3.39 3.11 5.07
N ALA A 143 -3.76 3.70 3.96
CA ALA A 143 -2.87 4.45 3.07
C ALA A 143 -3.38 5.88 2.90
N HIS A 144 -2.69 6.70 2.10
CA HIS A 144 -3.11 8.09 1.87
C HIS A 144 -4.49 8.20 1.22
N ASP A 145 -4.85 7.20 0.40
CA ASP A 145 -6.10 7.05 -0.34
C ASP A 145 -6.97 5.91 0.24
N SER A 146 -6.38 4.81 0.70
CA SER A 146 -7.13 3.72 1.34
C SER A 146 -7.54 4.05 2.78
N GLU A 147 -8.85 4.06 3.01
CA GLU A 147 -9.51 4.34 4.30
C GLU A 147 -9.10 5.69 4.94
N VAL A 148 -8.66 6.66 4.14
CA VAL A 148 -8.53 8.09 4.53
C VAL A 148 -9.47 8.91 3.66
N GLN A 149 -9.19 9.03 2.37
CA GLN A 149 -9.94 9.91 1.49
C GLN A 149 -11.39 9.45 1.34
N THR A 150 -11.66 8.14 1.38
CA THR A 150 -13.01 7.57 1.32
C THR A 150 -13.84 7.90 2.56
N VAL A 151 -13.22 7.92 3.75
CA VAL A 151 -13.89 8.33 5.00
C VAL A 151 -14.20 9.82 5.00
N ILE A 152 -13.26 10.64 4.52
CA ILE A 152 -13.49 12.08 4.35
C ILE A 152 -14.59 12.33 3.31
N ALA A 153 -14.55 11.61 2.18
CA ALA A 153 -15.56 11.69 1.14
C ALA A 153 -16.95 11.28 1.64
N GLU A 154 -17.06 10.28 2.53
CA GLU A 154 -18.32 9.93 3.18
C GLU A 154 -18.88 11.10 4.01
N ILE A 155 -18.03 11.74 4.83
CA ILE A 155 -18.43 12.91 5.62
C ILE A 155 -18.87 14.05 4.71
N VAL A 156 -18.08 14.36 3.67
CA VAL A 156 -18.41 15.40 2.69
C VAL A 156 -19.75 15.10 2.02
N THR A 157 -19.97 13.87 1.54
CA THR A 157 -21.19 13.49 0.83
C THR A 157 -22.44 13.58 1.73
N LYS A 158 -22.31 13.30 3.04
CA LYS A 158 -23.42 13.46 3.99
C LYS A 158 -23.76 14.91 4.29
N LEU A 159 -22.76 15.79 4.34
CA LEU A 159 -22.96 17.23 4.61
C LEU A 159 -23.36 18.02 3.36
N HIS A 160 -22.78 17.64 2.22
CA HIS A 160 -22.83 18.33 0.92
C HIS A 160 -23.19 17.32 -0.17
N PRO A 161 -24.45 16.83 -0.25
CA PRO A 161 -24.85 15.81 -1.22
C PRO A 161 -24.66 16.22 -2.68
N GLU A 162 -24.60 17.52 -2.96
CA GLU A 162 -24.32 18.09 -4.28
C GLU A 162 -22.86 17.90 -4.73
N ALA A 163 -21.94 17.56 -3.81
CA ALA A 163 -20.53 17.29 -4.10
C ALA A 163 -20.29 15.91 -4.76
N GLY A 164 -21.35 15.19 -5.14
CA GLY A 164 -21.25 13.91 -5.84
C GLY A 164 -20.66 12.82 -4.94
N ASN A 165 -19.50 12.28 -5.35
CA ASN A 165 -18.83 11.22 -4.59
C ASN A 165 -17.96 11.72 -3.44
N GLY A 166 -17.85 13.04 -3.24
CA GLY A 166 -17.07 13.64 -2.15
C GLY A 166 -15.54 13.50 -2.29
N LEU A 167 -15.02 12.93 -3.37
CA LEU A 167 -13.57 12.76 -3.62
C LEU A 167 -12.89 14.01 -4.19
N MET A 168 -13.67 15.01 -4.62
CA MET A 168 -13.17 16.30 -5.08
C MET A 168 -13.82 17.45 -4.28
N PRO A 169 -13.63 17.49 -2.94
CA PRO A 169 -14.22 18.54 -2.12
C PRO A 169 -13.53 19.88 -2.39
N THR A 170 -14.29 20.97 -2.22
CA THR A 170 -13.67 22.30 -2.04
C THR A 170 -12.88 22.35 -0.74
N GLN A 171 -11.93 23.27 -0.61
CA GLN A 171 -11.16 23.45 0.64
C GLN A 171 -12.08 23.66 1.85
N ALA A 172 -13.17 24.42 1.70
CA ALA A 172 -14.11 24.68 2.79
C ALA A 172 -14.84 23.40 3.25
N GLN A 173 -15.29 22.56 2.29
CA GLN A 173 -15.91 21.27 2.58
C GLN A 173 -14.91 20.30 3.25
N MET A 174 -13.65 20.31 2.80
CA MET A 174 -12.58 19.51 3.39
C MET A 174 -12.27 19.94 4.83
N ASP A 175 -12.14 21.25 5.09
CA ASP A 175 -11.90 21.79 6.44
C ASP A 175 -13.04 21.45 7.42
N GLU A 176 -14.27 21.47 6.94
CA GLU A 176 -15.44 21.06 7.72
C GLU A 176 -15.43 19.55 8.00
N ALA A 177 -15.19 18.73 6.98
CA ALA A 177 -15.11 17.28 7.13
C ALA A 177 -13.99 16.86 8.11
N PHE A 178 -12.83 17.52 8.07
CA PHE A 178 -11.74 17.24 9.01
C PHE A 178 -12.08 17.59 10.46
N LYS A 179 -12.90 18.61 10.72
CA LYS A 179 -13.36 18.90 12.09
C LYS A 179 -14.18 17.74 12.65
N ILE A 180 -15.09 17.19 11.84
CA ILE A 180 -15.90 16.03 12.21
C ILE A 180 -15.02 14.79 12.38
N TYR A 181 -14.17 14.50 11.40
CA TYR A 181 -13.24 13.37 11.42
C TYR A 181 -12.38 13.38 12.70
N ASN A 182 -11.76 14.52 13.02
CA ASN A 182 -10.87 14.67 14.18
C ASN A 182 -11.61 14.55 15.52
N ALA A 183 -12.87 15.01 15.58
CA ALA A 183 -13.71 14.83 16.76
C ALA A 183 -14.13 13.36 16.91
N ASP A 184 -14.51 12.71 15.81
CA ASP A 184 -14.94 11.31 15.78
C ASP A 184 -13.81 10.35 16.17
N GLN A 185 -12.59 10.62 15.73
CA GLN A 185 -11.40 9.83 16.09
C GLN A 185 -11.18 9.73 17.61
N LYS A 186 -11.65 10.71 18.38
CA LYS A 186 -11.51 10.75 19.85
C LYS A 186 -12.66 10.06 20.58
N LYS A 187 -13.74 9.70 19.90
CA LYS A 187 -14.90 9.04 20.53
C LYS A 187 -14.62 7.56 20.76
N ALA A 188 -15.24 7.02 21.80
CA ALA A 188 -15.35 5.57 22.02
C ALA A 188 -16.33 4.93 21.03
N VAL A 189 -17.47 5.60 20.77
CA VAL A 189 -18.43 5.22 19.73
C VAL A 189 -18.20 6.13 18.53
N LYS A 190 -17.54 5.58 17.52
CA LYS A 190 -17.15 6.24 16.27
C LYS A 190 -18.22 6.04 15.21
N GLU A 191 -18.50 7.09 14.47
CA GLU A 191 -19.44 7.07 13.35
C GLU A 191 -18.72 6.89 12.01
N TYR A 192 -17.52 7.47 11.87
CA TYR A 192 -16.77 7.52 10.60
C TYR A 192 -15.41 6.85 10.72
N THR A 193 -14.73 7.07 11.83
CA THR A 193 -13.33 6.67 12.00
C THR A 193 -13.19 5.23 12.48
N HIS A 194 -12.04 4.63 12.16
CA HIS A 194 -11.72 3.25 12.49
C HIS A 194 -11.67 2.95 14.00
N TYR A 195 -12.25 1.82 14.38
CA TYR A 195 -12.08 1.20 15.70
C TYR A 195 -10.76 0.43 15.79
N ASN A 196 -10.36 0.03 17.00
CA ASN A 196 -9.31 -0.95 17.25
C ASN A 196 -7.96 -0.70 16.55
N MET A 197 -7.62 0.56 16.24
CA MET A 197 -6.35 0.91 15.61
C MET A 197 -5.13 0.30 16.35
N PRO A 198 -5.05 0.31 17.70
CA PRO A 198 -3.95 -0.36 18.39
C PRO A 198 -3.88 -1.87 18.12
N SER A 199 -5.02 -2.57 18.07
CA SER A 199 -5.05 -4.01 17.79
C SER A 199 -4.70 -4.33 16.33
N ALA A 200 -5.15 -3.49 15.39
CA ALA A 200 -4.79 -3.61 13.98
C ALA A 200 -3.28 -3.45 13.77
N TYR A 201 -2.67 -2.45 14.41
CA TYR A 201 -1.21 -2.28 14.38
C TYR A 201 -0.46 -3.35 15.16
N ALA A 202 -1.03 -3.87 16.26
CA ALA A 202 -0.42 -5.00 16.96
C ALA A 202 -0.31 -6.20 16.01
N MET A 203 -1.39 -6.56 15.31
CA MET A 203 -1.34 -7.62 14.29
C MET A 203 -0.35 -7.32 13.17
N LEU A 204 -0.39 -6.10 12.61
CA LEU A 204 0.52 -5.70 11.54
C LEU A 204 1.99 -5.82 11.93
N LEU A 205 2.35 -5.42 13.15
CA LEU A 205 3.75 -5.33 13.60
C LEU A 205 4.26 -6.60 14.28
N THR A 206 3.40 -7.60 14.51
CA THR A 206 3.80 -8.89 15.09
C THR A 206 3.58 -10.08 14.17
N ASN A 207 2.94 -9.88 13.02
CA ASN A 207 2.88 -10.91 11.99
C ASN A 207 4.29 -11.17 11.43
N LYS A 208 4.60 -12.45 11.24
CA LYS A 208 5.72 -12.91 10.43
C LYS A 208 5.25 -13.06 8.99
N ASP A 209 6.13 -12.76 8.03
CA ASP A 209 5.88 -12.73 6.58
C ASP A 209 4.54 -12.07 6.22
#